data_AF-A0A150G8W9-F1
#
_entry.id   AF-A0A150G8W9-F1
#
_cell.length_a   1.000
_cell.length_b   1.000
_cell.length_c   1.000
_cell.angle_alpha   90.00
_cell.angle_beta   90.00
_cell.angle_gamma   90.00
#
_symmetry.space_group_name_H-M   'P 1'
#
loop_
_entity.id
_entity.type
_entity.pdbx_description
1 polymer ?
#
loop_
_entity_poly.entity_id
_entity_poly.type
_entity_poly.pdbx_seq_one_letter_code
_entity_poly.pdbx_strand_id
1 'polypeptide(L)'
;MAAVAETSDAKALSFKPSPHVPLFADLGEVYLDSPDVAERYSKIKTAFELAYGGPPDFYARAPGRVNLIGEHIDYEGYGVLPMAIRQDTVVAIRRAPADSPAAGKLVVGNVEADKYPTLEFGADPAQTVDVANHSWANYFVSAYKGVFELLAKTQPDSVPEPVGLQVVVHGQVPTGSGLSSSAAIVCSSMLATLAALGVEAGGLEKAAAERYVGVTSGGMDQAISMMGQQGVAMHVEFNPVGVTYVCGQRDL
;
A
#
# COMPACT_ATOMS: atom_id res chain seq x y z
N MET A 1 -13.32 -7.37 52.61
CA MET A 1 -12.05 -7.15 51.87
C MET A 1 -11.86 -8.33 50.93
N ALA A 2 -12.32 -8.21 49.69
CA ALA A 2 -12.10 -9.21 48.66
C ALA A 2 -11.01 -8.68 47.73
N ALA A 3 -9.89 -9.40 47.67
CA ALA A 3 -8.81 -9.14 46.74
C ALA A 3 -9.31 -9.42 45.31
N VAL A 4 -9.26 -8.41 44.46
CA VAL A 4 -9.50 -8.57 43.02
C VAL A 4 -8.19 -9.07 42.42
N ALA A 5 -8.24 -10.28 41.85
CA ALA A 5 -7.17 -10.83 41.05
C ALA A 5 -6.95 -9.95 39.81
N GLU A 6 -5.74 -9.41 39.67
CA GLU A 6 -5.25 -8.86 38.42
C GLU A 6 -5.02 -10.02 37.45
N THR A 7 -5.81 -10.08 36.38
CA THR A 7 -5.48 -10.86 35.19
C THR A 7 -5.71 -9.99 33.97
N SER A 8 -4.63 -9.45 33.40
CA SER A 8 -4.35 -9.62 31.98
C SER A 8 -2.89 -9.23 31.71
N ASP A 9 -2.04 -10.24 31.51
CA ASP A 9 -0.81 -10.08 30.75
C ASP A 9 -1.22 -9.68 29.32
N ALA A 10 -1.37 -8.38 29.08
CA ALA A 10 -1.28 -7.84 27.75
C ALA A 10 0.13 -8.15 27.27
N LYS A 11 0.29 -9.24 26.50
CA LYS A 11 1.50 -9.51 25.71
C LYS A 11 1.82 -8.22 24.95
N ALA A 12 2.76 -7.43 25.46
CA ALA A 12 3.33 -6.33 24.72
C ALA A 12 3.83 -6.93 23.41
N LEU A 13 3.28 -6.46 22.28
CA LEU A 13 3.78 -6.80 20.96
C LEU A 13 5.28 -6.44 20.96
N SER A 14 6.15 -7.43 21.14
CA SER A 14 7.58 -7.26 20.97
C SER A 14 7.87 -7.21 19.47
N PHE A 15 7.35 -6.18 18.80
CA PHE A 15 7.60 -5.97 17.40
C PHE A 15 9.03 -5.46 17.26
N LYS A 16 9.90 -6.28 16.64
CA LYS A 16 11.22 -5.82 16.24
C LYS A 16 11.06 -4.97 14.98
N PRO A 17 11.55 -3.72 14.97
CA PRO A 17 11.45 -2.88 13.79
C PRO A 17 12.12 -3.57 12.59
N SER A 18 11.35 -3.82 11.52
CA SER A 18 11.88 -4.32 10.25
C SER A 18 12.08 -3.13 9.31
N PRO A 19 13.24 -3.01 8.64
CA PRO A 19 13.45 -2.00 7.59
C PRO A 19 12.74 -2.37 6.27
N HIS A 20 12.06 -3.52 6.20
CA HIS A 20 11.41 -4.07 5.02
C HIS A 20 9.91 -4.28 5.24
N VAL A 21 9.14 -4.18 4.15
CA VAL A 21 7.71 -4.49 4.15
C VAL A 21 7.50 -5.97 4.50
N PRO A 22 6.77 -6.28 5.58
CA PRO A 22 6.60 -7.67 6.02
C PRO A 22 5.66 -8.45 5.10
N LEU A 23 5.96 -9.74 4.93
CA LEU A 23 5.12 -10.71 4.24
C LEU A 23 4.51 -11.67 5.27
N PHE A 24 3.23 -11.98 5.09
CA PHE A 24 2.48 -12.87 5.97
C PHE A 24 1.71 -13.89 5.14
N ALA A 25 1.64 -15.12 5.64
CA ALA A 25 0.88 -16.19 4.99
C ALA A 25 -0.57 -16.25 5.48
N ASP A 26 -0.81 -15.80 6.72
CA ASP A 26 -2.12 -15.79 7.35
C ASP A 26 -2.50 -14.41 7.92
N LEU A 27 -3.80 -14.09 7.88
CA LEU A 27 -4.31 -12.82 8.40
C LEU A 27 -4.18 -12.71 9.92
N GLY A 28 -4.22 -13.83 10.65
CA GLY A 28 -4.04 -13.88 12.10
C GLY A 28 -2.63 -13.49 12.56
N GLU A 29 -1.63 -13.59 11.67
CA GLU A 29 -0.27 -13.09 11.94
C GLU A 29 -0.21 -11.55 11.92
N VAL A 30 -1.15 -10.90 11.22
CA VAL A 30 -1.22 -9.44 11.07
C VAL A 30 -2.23 -8.83 12.04
N TYR A 31 -3.37 -9.48 12.21
CA TYR A 31 -4.49 -9.00 13.00
C TYR A 31 -4.82 -10.03 14.06
N LEU A 32 -4.67 -9.67 15.33
CA LEU A 32 -5.13 -10.49 16.46
C LEU A 32 -6.66 -10.66 16.34
N ASP A 33 -7.12 -11.90 16.12
CA ASP A 33 -8.53 -12.34 16.00
C ASP A 33 -9.57 -11.22 15.94
N SER A 34 -9.68 -10.58 14.77
CA SER A 34 -10.59 -9.46 14.53
C SER A 34 -11.65 -9.87 13.49
N PRO A 35 -12.91 -10.14 13.91
CA PRO A 35 -13.99 -10.56 13.02
C PRO A 35 -14.21 -9.60 11.85
N ASP A 36 -14.14 -8.29 12.10
CA ASP A 36 -14.31 -7.24 11.09
C ASP A 36 -13.26 -7.32 9.97
N VAL A 37 -12.03 -7.73 10.30
CA VAL A 37 -10.95 -7.90 9.32
C VAL A 37 -11.24 -9.13 8.45
N ALA A 38 -11.60 -10.25 9.06
CA ALA A 38 -11.94 -11.47 8.32
C ALA A 38 -13.11 -11.22 7.35
N GLU A 39 -14.15 -10.52 7.80
CA GLU A 39 -15.28 -10.11 6.95
C GLU A 39 -14.81 -9.23 5.78
N ARG A 40 -13.95 -8.24 6.04
CA ARG A 40 -13.42 -7.36 4.99
C ARG A 40 -12.65 -8.11 3.91
N TYR A 41 -11.74 -9.01 4.29
CA TYR A 41 -10.96 -9.78 3.31
C TYR A 41 -11.84 -10.80 2.57
N SER A 42 -12.84 -11.38 3.23
CA SER A 42 -13.85 -12.20 2.56
C SER A 42 -14.63 -11.39 1.52
N LYS A 43 -15.06 -10.17 1.84
CA LYS A 43 -15.75 -9.27 0.89
C LYS A 43 -14.89 -8.96 -0.32
N ILE A 44 -13.60 -8.66 -0.13
CA ILE A 44 -12.65 -8.42 -1.22
C ILE A 44 -12.50 -9.66 -2.09
N LYS A 45 -12.32 -10.84 -1.46
CA LYS A 45 -12.22 -12.12 -2.17
C LYS A 45 -13.45 -12.40 -3.02
N THR A 46 -14.66 -12.25 -2.45
CA THR A 46 -15.92 -12.44 -3.16
C THR A 46 -16.07 -11.47 -4.34
N ALA A 47 -15.73 -10.19 -4.15
CA ALA A 47 -15.75 -9.21 -5.25
C ALA A 47 -14.78 -9.60 -6.38
N PHE A 48 -13.59 -10.10 -6.02
CA PHE A 48 -12.58 -10.57 -6.97
C PHE A 48 -13.06 -11.82 -7.74
N GLU A 49 -13.62 -12.80 -7.04
CA GLU A 49 -14.18 -14.02 -7.65
C GLU A 49 -15.36 -13.70 -8.57
N LEU A 50 -16.22 -12.76 -8.18
CA LEU A 50 -17.34 -12.31 -9.01
C LEU A 50 -16.85 -11.60 -10.28
N ALA A 51 -15.80 -10.78 -10.17
CA ALA A 51 -15.27 -10.03 -11.31
C ALA A 51 -14.47 -10.92 -12.28
N TYR A 52 -13.74 -11.93 -11.76
CA TYR A 52 -12.69 -12.62 -12.53
C TYR A 52 -12.80 -14.15 -12.53
N GLY A 53 -13.80 -14.73 -11.87
CA GLY A 53 -14.08 -16.18 -11.90
C GLY A 53 -13.11 -17.05 -11.08
N GLY A 54 -12.30 -16.46 -10.20
CA GLY A 54 -11.44 -17.20 -9.27
C GLY A 54 -10.79 -16.28 -8.24
N PRO A 55 -10.05 -16.83 -7.26
CA PRO A 55 -9.48 -16.03 -6.17
C PRO A 55 -8.27 -15.19 -6.63
N PRO A 56 -7.91 -14.14 -5.85
CA PRO A 56 -6.63 -13.46 -6.01
C PRO A 56 -5.46 -14.32 -5.50
N ASP A 57 -4.25 -14.05 -5.99
CA ASP A 57 -3.03 -14.71 -5.53
C ASP A 57 -2.43 -14.00 -4.31
N PHE A 58 -2.50 -12.66 -4.29
CA PHE A 58 -1.90 -11.83 -3.26
C PHE A 58 -2.85 -10.73 -2.78
N TYR A 59 -2.63 -10.29 -1.55
CA TYR A 59 -3.17 -9.07 -0.99
C TYR A 59 -2.02 -8.16 -0.58
N ALA A 60 -2.07 -6.89 -0.98
CA ALA A 60 -1.18 -5.86 -0.47
C ALA A 60 -1.99 -4.79 0.26
N ARG A 61 -1.45 -4.31 1.38
CA ARG A 61 -2.10 -3.34 2.26
C ARG A 61 -1.16 -2.17 2.48
N ALA A 62 -1.67 -0.96 2.38
CA ALA A 62 -0.94 0.24 2.77
C ALA A 62 -1.85 1.23 3.51
N PRO A 63 -1.46 1.71 4.71
CA PRO A 63 -2.26 2.63 5.50
C PRO A 63 -2.25 4.05 4.93
N GLY A 64 -3.30 4.80 5.25
CA GLY A 64 -3.24 6.25 5.20
C GLY A 64 -2.38 6.79 6.34
N ARG A 65 -2.36 8.11 6.51
CA ARG A 65 -1.54 8.75 7.55
C ARG A 65 -2.13 10.05 8.06
N VAL A 66 -1.78 10.39 9.28
CA VAL A 66 -1.91 11.73 9.83
C VAL A 66 -0.52 12.33 9.97
N ASN A 67 -0.38 13.62 9.67
CA ASN A 67 0.84 14.34 9.99
C ASN A 67 0.63 15.07 11.33
N LEU A 68 1.52 14.85 12.30
CA LEU A 68 1.40 15.50 13.61
C LEU A 68 1.91 16.95 13.55
N ILE A 69 3.01 17.17 12.82
CA ILE A 69 3.60 18.49 12.57
C ILE A 69 4.53 18.45 11.36
N GLY A 70 4.67 19.59 10.68
CA GLY A 70 5.52 19.74 9.49
C GLY A 70 4.73 19.68 8.19
N GLU A 71 3.63 20.44 8.11
CA GLU A 71 2.90 20.61 6.85
C GLU A 71 3.70 21.48 5.89
N HIS A 72 3.65 21.16 4.59
CA HIS A 72 4.20 22.01 3.52
C HIS A 72 5.72 22.27 3.58
N ILE A 73 6.48 21.39 4.24
CA ILE A 73 7.94 21.51 4.35
C ILE A 73 8.69 20.28 3.82
N ASP A 74 7.98 19.20 3.49
CA ASP A 74 8.56 17.94 2.99
C ASP A 74 9.10 18.09 1.56
N TYR A 75 8.42 18.83 0.69
CA TYR A 75 8.92 19.13 -0.64
C TYR A 75 10.12 20.10 -0.65
N GLU A 76 10.29 20.88 0.43
CA GLU A 76 11.47 21.72 0.68
C GLU A 76 12.63 20.93 1.32
N GLY A 77 12.44 19.65 1.62
CA GLY A 77 13.47 18.76 2.15
C GLY A 77 13.65 18.78 3.66
N TYR A 78 12.74 19.42 4.42
CA TYR A 78 12.78 19.42 5.89
C TYR A 78 12.13 18.17 6.49
N GLY A 79 12.58 17.83 7.69
CA GLY A 79 12.01 16.73 8.47
C GLY A 79 10.55 16.98 8.88
N VAL A 80 9.75 15.91 8.90
CA VAL A 80 8.33 15.92 9.25
C VAL A 80 8.02 14.82 10.26
N LEU A 81 6.88 14.92 10.96
CA LEU A 81 6.51 13.96 12.02
C LEU A 81 5.13 13.31 11.80
N PRO A 82 4.98 12.41 10.81
CA PRO A 82 3.74 11.69 10.58
C PRO A 82 3.60 10.39 11.39
N MET A 83 2.38 9.86 11.37
CA MET A 83 2.03 8.54 11.90
C MET A 83 1.02 7.84 10.97
N ALA A 84 1.23 6.55 10.70
CA ALA A 84 0.28 5.74 9.95
C ALA A 84 -1.01 5.53 10.77
N ILE A 85 -2.16 5.60 10.11
CA ILE A 85 -3.47 5.38 10.76
C ILE A 85 -3.99 3.97 10.49
N ARG A 86 -5.06 3.57 11.18
CA ARG A 86 -5.68 2.25 11.01
C ARG A 86 -6.33 2.10 9.62
N GLN A 87 -6.94 3.17 9.12
CA GLN A 87 -7.58 3.19 7.81
C GLN A 87 -6.53 3.00 6.72
N ASP A 88 -6.83 2.13 5.77
CA ASP A 88 -5.88 1.69 4.76
C ASP A 88 -6.57 1.40 3.42
N THR A 89 -5.74 1.10 2.42
CA THR A 89 -6.18 0.51 1.16
C THR A 89 -5.63 -0.90 1.06
N VAL A 90 -6.50 -1.85 0.71
CA VAL A 90 -6.13 -3.23 0.38
C VAL A 90 -6.35 -3.45 -1.12
N VAL A 91 -5.34 -4.01 -1.76
CA VAL A 91 -5.35 -4.41 -3.18
C VAL A 91 -5.22 -5.92 -3.24
N ALA A 92 -6.24 -6.58 -3.76
CA ALA A 92 -6.19 -7.99 -4.14
C ALA A 92 -5.78 -8.09 -5.61
N ILE A 93 -4.84 -8.98 -5.92
CA ILE A 93 -4.24 -9.05 -7.26
C ILE A 93 -3.92 -10.49 -7.68
N ARG A 94 -3.98 -10.74 -8.98
CA ARG A 94 -3.34 -11.89 -9.63
C ARG A 94 -2.88 -11.55 -11.04
N ARG A 95 -1.99 -12.36 -11.60
CA ARG A 95 -1.68 -12.29 -13.04
C ARG A 95 -2.89 -12.74 -13.85
N ALA A 96 -3.24 -11.98 -14.88
CA ALA A 96 -4.25 -12.43 -15.83
C ALA A 96 -3.77 -13.73 -16.50
N PRO A 97 -4.64 -14.75 -16.68
CA PRO A 97 -4.27 -15.95 -17.41
C PRO A 97 -3.78 -15.60 -18.82
N ALA A 98 -2.69 -16.24 -19.27
CA ALA A 98 -2.01 -15.91 -20.53
C ALA A 98 -2.91 -16.07 -21.78
N ASP A 99 -3.88 -16.95 -21.68
CA ASP A 99 -4.87 -17.34 -22.67
C ASP A 99 -6.21 -16.60 -22.50
N SER A 100 -6.29 -15.66 -21.56
CA SER A 100 -7.47 -14.80 -21.37
C SER A 100 -7.40 -13.51 -22.21
N PRO A 101 -8.55 -12.89 -22.53
CA PRO A 101 -8.58 -11.55 -23.14
C PRO A 101 -7.90 -10.44 -22.31
N ALA A 102 -7.60 -10.73 -21.04
CA ALA A 102 -6.94 -9.82 -20.10
C ALA A 102 -5.41 -10.00 -20.05
N ALA A 103 -4.82 -10.95 -20.79
CA ALA A 103 -3.38 -11.27 -20.72
C ALA A 103 -2.46 -10.06 -20.97
N GLY A 104 -2.89 -9.09 -21.76
CA GLY A 104 -2.18 -7.83 -22.04
C GLY A 104 -2.83 -6.59 -21.43
N LYS A 105 -3.70 -6.75 -20.43
CA LYS A 105 -4.48 -5.65 -19.85
C LYS A 105 -4.36 -5.57 -18.33
N LEU A 106 -4.45 -4.35 -17.82
CA LEU A 106 -4.69 -4.07 -16.41
C LEU A 106 -6.19 -3.89 -16.22
N VAL A 107 -6.85 -4.85 -15.58
CA VAL A 107 -8.28 -4.80 -15.27
C VAL A 107 -8.42 -4.41 -13.80
N VAL A 108 -8.81 -3.16 -13.55
CA VAL A 108 -8.81 -2.55 -12.22
C VAL A 108 -10.25 -2.33 -11.75
N GLY A 109 -10.70 -3.18 -10.82
CA GLY A 109 -12.01 -3.11 -10.17
C GLY A 109 -11.95 -2.61 -8.73
N ASN A 110 -13.12 -2.30 -8.18
CA ASN A 110 -13.27 -1.86 -6.80
C ASN A 110 -14.40 -2.63 -6.10
N VAL A 111 -14.28 -2.84 -4.78
CA VAL A 111 -15.37 -3.44 -3.98
C VAL A 111 -16.64 -2.58 -4.01
N GLU A 112 -16.51 -1.25 -4.10
CA GLU A 112 -17.62 -0.31 -4.28
C GLU A 112 -17.84 0.01 -5.77
N ALA A 113 -18.16 -1.02 -6.57
CA ALA A 113 -18.24 -0.90 -8.03
C ALA A 113 -19.23 0.17 -8.55
N ASP A 114 -20.33 0.43 -7.82
CA ASP A 114 -21.31 1.46 -8.16
C ASP A 114 -20.71 2.89 -8.09
N LYS A 115 -19.74 3.09 -7.20
CA LYS A 115 -19.06 4.36 -6.99
C LYS A 115 -17.77 4.47 -7.80
N TYR A 116 -17.08 3.35 -7.95
CA TYR A 116 -15.79 3.24 -8.62
C TYR A 116 -15.87 2.12 -9.67
N PRO A 117 -16.30 2.42 -10.90
CA PRO A 117 -16.49 1.40 -11.93
C PRO A 117 -15.16 0.75 -12.31
N THR A 118 -15.24 -0.51 -12.74
CA THR A 118 -14.10 -1.27 -13.28
C THR A 118 -13.61 -0.63 -14.56
N LEU A 119 -12.29 -0.51 -14.70
CA LEU A 119 -11.63 0.10 -15.84
C LEU A 119 -10.53 -0.81 -16.39
N GLU A 120 -10.27 -0.70 -17.69
CA GLU A 120 -9.25 -1.48 -18.39
C GLU A 120 -8.20 -0.56 -19.00
N PHE A 121 -6.93 -0.95 -18.86
CA PHE A 121 -5.78 -0.25 -19.43
C PHE A 121 -4.85 -1.26 -20.11
N GLY A 122 -3.94 -0.79 -20.97
CA GLY A 122 -2.89 -1.65 -21.52
C GLY A 122 -1.91 -2.08 -20.43
N ALA A 123 -1.24 -3.23 -20.57
CA ALA A 123 -0.17 -3.64 -19.66
C ALA A 123 1.20 -3.02 -19.98
N ASP A 124 1.30 -2.17 -21.01
CA ASP A 124 2.54 -1.49 -21.38
C ASP A 124 2.92 -0.46 -20.29
N PRO A 125 4.08 -0.60 -19.61
CA PRO A 125 4.54 0.36 -18.59
C PRO A 125 4.89 1.74 -19.18
N ALA A 126 5.13 1.82 -20.49
CA ALA A 126 5.40 3.08 -21.19
C ALA A 126 4.12 3.84 -21.56
N GLN A 127 2.93 3.30 -21.26
CA GLN A 127 1.66 3.98 -21.53
C GLN A 127 1.58 5.34 -20.84
N THR A 128 0.89 6.26 -21.51
CA THR A 128 0.56 7.58 -20.94
C THR A 128 -0.62 7.46 -19.99
N VAL A 129 -0.49 7.98 -18.77
CA VAL A 129 -1.61 8.13 -17.84
C VAL A 129 -2.38 9.40 -18.21
N ASP A 130 -3.68 9.28 -18.47
CA ASP A 130 -4.54 10.44 -18.73
C ASP A 130 -4.72 11.25 -17.45
N VAL A 131 -3.84 12.24 -17.26
CA VAL A 131 -3.93 13.20 -16.16
C VAL A 131 -5.01 14.26 -16.37
N ALA A 132 -5.58 14.40 -17.57
CA ALA A 132 -6.64 15.38 -17.81
C ALA A 132 -7.99 14.83 -17.30
N ASN A 133 -8.28 13.57 -17.60
CA ASN A 133 -9.48 12.87 -17.11
C ASN A 133 -9.11 12.04 -15.88
N HIS A 134 -9.11 12.68 -14.70
CA HIS A 134 -8.75 12.07 -13.43
C HIS A 134 -9.66 10.87 -13.08
N SER A 135 -9.23 9.68 -13.48
CA SER A 135 -9.87 8.42 -13.07
C SER A 135 -9.24 7.91 -11.78
N TRP A 136 -10.05 7.35 -10.88
CA TRP A 136 -9.57 6.73 -9.65
C TRP A 136 -8.58 5.59 -9.93
N ALA A 137 -8.73 4.86 -11.03
CA ALA A 137 -7.85 3.77 -11.40
C ALA A 137 -6.49 4.26 -11.93
N ASN A 138 -6.34 5.55 -12.28
CA ASN A 138 -5.05 6.11 -12.68
C ASN A 138 -4.01 5.99 -11.55
N TYR A 139 -4.43 5.99 -10.28
CA TYR A 139 -3.51 5.72 -9.17
C TYR A 139 -2.85 4.34 -9.27
N PHE A 140 -3.61 3.31 -9.67
CA PHE A 140 -3.06 1.97 -9.90
C PHE A 140 -2.13 1.97 -11.12
N VAL A 141 -2.52 2.60 -12.22
CA VAL A 141 -1.69 2.65 -13.44
C VAL A 141 -0.38 3.41 -13.18
N SER A 142 -0.43 4.51 -12.43
CA SER A 142 0.77 5.23 -11.99
C SER A 142 1.66 4.38 -11.09
N ALA A 143 1.07 3.59 -10.19
CA ALA A 143 1.82 2.65 -9.35
C ALA A 143 2.50 1.56 -10.18
N TYR A 144 1.77 0.96 -11.13
CA TYR A 144 2.29 -0.04 -12.06
C TYR A 144 3.49 0.52 -12.85
N LYS A 145 3.33 1.69 -13.46
CA LYS A 145 4.41 2.41 -14.16
C LYS A 145 5.60 2.69 -13.25
N GLY A 146 5.34 3.19 -12.04
CA GLY A 146 6.37 3.50 -11.05
C GLY A 146 7.20 2.28 -10.64
N VAL A 147 6.59 1.08 -10.58
CA VAL A 147 7.33 -0.18 -10.34
C VAL A 147 8.31 -0.47 -11.46
N PHE A 148 7.90 -0.41 -12.73
CA PHE A 148 8.83 -0.68 -13.85
C PHE A 148 9.94 0.37 -13.97
N GLU A 149 9.63 1.65 -13.74
CA GLU A 149 10.64 2.72 -13.71
C GLU A 149 11.64 2.51 -12.57
N LEU A 150 11.15 2.10 -11.40
CA LEU A 150 11.99 1.81 -10.25
C LEU A 150 12.90 0.60 -10.51
N LEU A 151 12.36 -0.49 -11.05
CA LEU A 151 13.13 -1.69 -11.40
C LEU A 151 14.17 -1.38 -12.48
N ALA A 152 13.81 -0.62 -13.52
CA ALA A 152 14.77 -0.21 -14.55
C ALA A 152 15.94 0.60 -13.99
N LYS A 153 15.72 1.40 -12.93
CA LYS A 153 16.76 2.21 -12.29
C LYS A 153 17.62 1.41 -11.31
N THR A 154 17.01 0.50 -10.55
CA THR A 154 17.66 -0.18 -9.42
C THR A 154 18.18 -1.57 -9.75
N GLN A 155 17.53 -2.25 -10.69
CA GLN A 155 17.80 -3.63 -11.10
C GLN A 155 17.60 -3.80 -12.63
N PRO A 156 18.33 -3.03 -13.47
CA PRO A 156 18.11 -2.99 -14.93
C PRO A 156 18.21 -4.36 -15.61
N ASP A 157 19.07 -5.25 -15.11
CA ASP A 157 19.28 -6.58 -15.69
C ASP A 157 18.24 -7.62 -15.25
N SER A 158 17.27 -7.24 -14.42
CA SER A 158 16.27 -8.14 -13.81
C SER A 158 14.84 -7.60 -13.89
N VAL A 159 14.58 -6.66 -14.80
CA VAL A 159 13.23 -6.14 -15.05
C VAL A 159 12.40 -7.26 -15.69
N PRO A 160 11.29 -7.71 -15.06
CA PRO A 160 10.43 -8.74 -15.61
C PRO A 160 9.65 -8.21 -16.82
N GLU A 161 9.17 -9.12 -17.67
CA GLU A 161 8.26 -8.75 -18.76
C GLU A 161 6.92 -8.21 -18.22
N PRO A 162 6.35 -7.17 -18.84
CA PRO A 162 5.03 -6.68 -18.48
C PRO A 162 3.94 -7.75 -18.68
N VAL A 163 3.03 -7.86 -17.71
CA VAL A 163 1.94 -8.84 -17.73
C VAL A 163 0.61 -8.18 -17.45
N GLY A 164 -0.47 -8.76 -17.99
CA GLY A 164 -1.82 -8.39 -17.60
C GLY A 164 -2.09 -8.72 -16.12
N LEU A 165 -2.87 -7.86 -15.46
CA LEU A 165 -3.18 -7.95 -14.05
C LEU A 165 -4.69 -7.81 -13.84
N GLN A 166 -5.24 -8.64 -12.96
CA GLN A 166 -6.61 -8.54 -12.47
C GLN A 166 -6.57 -8.06 -11.03
N VAL A 167 -7.29 -6.98 -10.73
CA VAL A 167 -7.09 -6.20 -9.50
C VAL A 167 -8.43 -5.81 -8.89
N VAL A 168 -8.62 -6.05 -7.60
CA VAL A 168 -9.72 -5.44 -6.83
C VAL A 168 -9.17 -4.58 -5.70
N VAL A 169 -9.59 -3.33 -5.66
CA VAL A 169 -9.22 -2.36 -4.64
C VAL A 169 -10.33 -2.18 -3.62
N HIS A 170 -9.97 -2.07 -2.34
CA HIS A 170 -10.88 -1.68 -1.26
C HIS A 170 -10.20 -0.70 -0.29
N GLY A 171 -10.50 0.59 -0.47
CA GLY A 171 -9.98 1.67 0.35
C GLY A 171 -10.94 2.10 1.45
N GLN A 172 -10.45 2.23 2.68
CA GLN A 172 -11.21 2.76 3.82
C GLN A 172 -10.64 4.09 4.34
N VAL A 173 -9.61 4.64 3.69
CA VAL A 173 -9.09 5.98 3.99
C VAL A 173 -10.08 7.03 3.45
N PRO A 174 -10.61 7.94 4.29
CA PRO A 174 -11.54 8.96 3.84
C PRO A 174 -10.94 9.83 2.73
N THR A 175 -11.57 9.86 1.56
CA THR A 175 -11.10 10.63 0.41
C THR A 175 -11.20 12.13 0.66
N GLY A 176 -10.21 12.92 0.22
CA GLY A 176 -10.23 14.38 0.30
C GLY A 176 -10.06 14.97 1.71
N SER A 177 -9.72 14.14 2.69
CA SER A 177 -9.61 14.54 4.11
C SER A 177 -8.20 14.93 4.55
N GLY A 178 -7.23 14.95 3.63
CA GLY A 178 -5.82 15.12 3.97
C GLY A 178 -5.18 13.90 4.63
N LEU A 179 -5.86 12.73 4.69
CA LEU A 179 -5.35 11.48 5.28
C LEU A 179 -4.56 10.59 4.29
N SER A 180 -4.18 11.15 3.14
CA SER A 180 -3.36 10.48 2.12
C SER A 180 -3.95 9.21 1.53
N SER A 181 -5.25 9.22 1.22
CA SER A 181 -5.91 8.10 0.54
C SER A 181 -5.26 7.75 -0.81
N SER A 182 -4.74 8.77 -1.53
CA SER A 182 -4.01 8.61 -2.80
C SER A 182 -2.66 7.90 -2.62
N ALA A 183 -1.90 8.23 -1.58
CA ALA A 183 -0.65 7.54 -1.30
C ALA A 183 -0.91 6.09 -0.86
N ALA A 184 -1.93 5.85 -0.03
CA ALA A 184 -2.30 4.50 0.39
C ALA A 184 -2.67 3.60 -0.79
N ILE A 185 -3.49 4.06 -1.74
CA ILE A 185 -3.80 3.27 -2.94
C ILE A 185 -2.56 3.01 -3.79
N VAL A 186 -1.67 4.00 -3.93
CA VAL A 186 -0.46 3.82 -4.74
C VAL A 186 0.51 2.84 -4.09
N CYS A 187 0.85 3.03 -2.82
CA CYS A 187 1.77 2.16 -2.09
C CYS A 187 1.27 0.71 -2.08
N SER A 188 -0.01 0.48 -1.80
CA SER A 188 -0.59 -0.88 -1.86
C SER A 188 -0.58 -1.45 -3.28
N SER A 189 -0.81 -0.63 -4.31
CA SER A 189 -0.75 -1.06 -5.71
C SER A 189 0.67 -1.40 -6.17
N MET A 190 1.68 -0.64 -5.73
CA MET A 190 3.09 -0.94 -6.02
C MET A 190 3.50 -2.28 -5.40
N LEU A 191 3.17 -2.48 -4.12
CA LEU A 191 3.45 -3.74 -3.42
C LEU A 191 2.72 -4.93 -4.05
N ALA A 192 1.44 -4.76 -4.40
CA ALA A 192 0.67 -5.77 -5.10
C ALA A 192 1.30 -6.13 -6.45
N THR A 193 1.75 -5.13 -7.21
CA THR A 193 2.38 -5.33 -8.51
C THR A 193 3.73 -6.06 -8.37
N LEU A 194 4.58 -5.67 -7.41
CA LEU A 194 5.85 -6.35 -7.13
C LEU A 194 5.60 -7.84 -6.77
N ALA A 195 4.65 -8.10 -5.88
CA ALA A 195 4.27 -9.46 -5.50
C ALA A 195 3.76 -10.27 -6.71
N ALA A 196 2.86 -9.69 -7.50
CA ALA A 196 2.36 -10.33 -8.71
C ALA A 196 3.49 -10.60 -9.72
N LEU A 197 4.49 -9.71 -9.84
CA LEU A 197 5.67 -9.91 -10.71
C LEU A 197 6.68 -10.91 -10.13
N GLY A 198 6.52 -11.35 -8.89
CA GLY A 198 7.46 -12.24 -8.21
C GLY A 198 8.77 -11.54 -7.84
N VAL A 199 8.71 -10.22 -7.65
CA VAL A 199 9.85 -9.39 -7.26
C VAL A 199 9.77 -9.11 -5.77
N GLU A 200 10.81 -9.51 -5.04
CA GLU A 200 10.99 -9.16 -3.63
C GLU A 200 11.09 -7.65 -3.47
N ALA A 201 10.33 -7.09 -2.52
CA ALA A 201 10.32 -5.64 -2.31
C ALA A 201 11.69 -5.11 -1.84
N GLY A 202 12.51 -5.94 -1.16
CA GLY A 202 13.76 -5.56 -0.46
C GLY A 202 14.46 -4.28 -0.93
N GLY A 203 14.21 -3.17 -0.21
CA GLY A 203 14.81 -1.86 -0.44
C GLY A 203 14.12 -0.99 -1.50
N LEU A 204 13.34 -1.60 -2.40
CA LEU A 204 12.50 -0.90 -3.38
C LEU A 204 11.37 -0.14 -2.67
N GLU A 205 10.94 -0.54 -1.48
CA GLU A 205 9.98 0.22 -0.67
C GLU A 205 10.49 1.63 -0.32
N LYS A 206 11.80 1.78 -0.06
CA LYS A 206 12.42 3.07 0.26
C LYS A 206 12.52 3.93 -0.99
N ALA A 207 12.92 3.32 -2.10
CA ALA A 207 13.00 4.03 -3.37
C ALA A 207 11.59 4.42 -3.87
N ALA A 208 10.57 3.58 -3.71
CA ALA A 208 9.18 3.91 -3.99
C ALA A 208 8.69 5.13 -3.17
N ALA A 209 9.17 5.28 -1.93
CA ALA A 209 8.89 6.44 -1.09
C ALA A 209 9.57 7.74 -1.55
N GLU A 210 10.60 7.67 -2.41
CA GLU A 210 11.42 8.82 -2.84
C GLU A 210 10.81 9.68 -3.97
N ARG A 211 9.54 9.45 -4.38
CA ARG A 211 8.74 10.18 -5.41
C ARG A 211 8.63 9.47 -6.77
N TYR A 212 7.86 8.39 -6.85
CA TYR A 212 7.64 7.66 -8.12
C TYR A 212 6.21 7.71 -8.66
N VAL A 213 5.39 8.64 -8.17
CA VAL A 213 3.96 8.66 -8.49
C VAL A 213 3.53 10.00 -9.06
N GLY A 214 4.20 10.50 -10.10
CA GLY A 214 3.70 11.53 -11.04
C GLY A 214 3.10 12.84 -10.48
N VAL A 215 3.08 13.01 -9.16
CA VAL A 215 2.47 14.08 -8.40
C VAL A 215 3.65 14.76 -7.71
N THR A 216 3.77 16.06 -7.90
CA THR A 216 4.79 16.91 -7.28
C THR A 216 4.57 17.10 -5.78
N SER A 217 4.06 16.07 -5.08
CA SER A 217 4.00 16.02 -3.63
C SER A 217 5.38 15.63 -3.09
N GLY A 218 5.68 15.98 -1.84
CA GLY A 218 6.86 15.42 -1.16
C GLY A 218 6.72 13.91 -0.92
N GLY A 219 7.74 13.31 -0.30
CA GLY A 219 7.82 11.86 -0.07
C GLY A 219 7.20 11.39 1.25
N MET A 220 6.62 12.30 2.04
CA MET A 220 6.15 12.01 3.41
C MET A 220 5.12 10.88 3.42
N ASP A 221 4.10 11.00 2.58
CA ASP A 221 2.94 10.12 2.61
C ASP A 221 3.30 8.68 2.25
N GLN A 222 4.14 8.51 1.22
CA GLN A 222 4.62 7.21 0.78
C GLN A 222 5.58 6.61 1.81
N ALA A 223 6.47 7.43 2.38
CA ALA A 223 7.40 6.98 3.42
C ALA A 223 6.67 6.41 4.63
N ILE A 224 5.70 7.13 5.18
CA ILE A 224 4.94 6.66 6.35
C ILE A 224 4.00 5.50 6.02
N SER A 225 3.48 5.44 4.79
CA SER A 225 2.62 4.33 4.36
C SER A 225 3.41 3.02 4.25
N MET A 226 4.65 3.07 3.75
CA MET A 226 5.49 1.88 3.57
C MET A 226 6.27 1.47 4.81
N MET A 227 6.71 2.45 5.63
CA MET A 227 7.61 2.20 6.77
C MET A 227 6.92 2.33 8.13
N GLY A 228 5.67 2.80 8.18
CA GLY A 228 4.89 3.02 9.39
C GLY A 228 4.84 1.80 10.32
N GLN A 229 4.90 2.05 11.63
CA GLN A 229 4.83 1.02 12.65
C GLN A 229 3.70 1.27 13.64
N GLN A 230 3.10 0.18 14.09
CA GLN A 230 1.97 0.25 15.01
C GLN A 230 2.36 0.97 16.30
N GLY A 231 1.59 2.00 16.65
CA GLY A 231 1.78 2.75 17.89
C GLY A 231 2.97 3.72 17.88
N VAL A 232 3.63 3.94 16.74
CA VAL A 232 4.84 4.76 16.64
C VAL A 232 4.66 5.89 15.63
N ALA A 233 4.93 7.12 16.06
CA ALA A 233 5.13 8.25 15.16
C ALA A 233 6.58 8.25 14.65
N MET A 234 6.78 8.78 13.46
CA MET A 234 8.07 8.68 12.77
C MET A 234 8.56 10.06 12.38
N HIS A 235 9.81 10.36 12.71
CA HIS A 235 10.52 11.49 12.13
C HIS A 235 11.03 11.06 10.76
N VAL A 236 10.48 11.65 9.71
CA VAL A 236 10.84 11.37 8.31
C VAL A 236 11.71 12.50 7.80
N GLU A 237 12.90 12.16 7.32
CA GLU A 237 13.87 13.08 6.71
C GLU A 237 13.99 12.76 5.21
N PHE A 238 14.36 13.74 4.37
CA PHE A 238 14.33 13.60 2.91
C PHE A 238 15.69 13.83 2.21
N ASN A 239 16.79 13.99 2.95
CA ASN A 239 18.13 14.21 2.39
C ASN A 239 19.25 13.64 3.27
N PRO A 240 19.54 12.32 3.23
CA PRO A 240 18.84 11.27 2.46
C PRO A 240 17.49 10.88 3.08
N VAL A 241 16.66 10.09 2.38
CA VAL A 241 15.42 9.59 2.97
C VAL A 241 15.73 8.68 4.16
N GLY A 242 15.30 9.11 5.34
CA GLY A 242 15.54 8.43 6.61
C GLY A 242 14.28 8.43 7.44
N VAL A 243 14.05 7.35 8.18
CA VAL A 243 12.94 7.25 9.13
C VAL A 243 13.50 6.88 10.49
N THR A 244 13.29 7.77 11.45
CA THR A 244 13.67 7.56 12.85
C THR A 244 12.43 7.45 13.72
N TYR A 245 12.37 6.42 14.55
CA TYR A 245 11.26 6.20 15.48
C TYR A 245 11.25 7.29 16.55
N VAL A 246 10.15 8.00 16.68
CA VAL A 246 9.92 8.91 17.81
C VAL A 246 9.02 8.15 18.78
N CYS A 247 9.64 7.67 19.86
CA CYS A 247 9.09 6.64 20.72
C CYS A 247 7.74 7.02 21.34
N GLY A 248 6.81 6.06 21.38
CA GLY A 248 5.84 5.93 22.47
C GLY A 248 6.49 5.15 23.62
N GLN A 249 7.52 5.72 24.25
CA GLN A 249 8.14 5.14 25.44
C GLN A 249 7.12 5.28 26.58
N ARG A 250 6.36 4.22 26.87
CA ARG A 250 5.76 4.08 28.20
C ARG A 250 6.85 3.55 29.14
N ASP A 251 7.76 4.44 29.49
CA ASP A 251 8.38 4.39 30.80
C ASP A 251 7.54 5.35 31.66
N LEU A 252 6.67 4.77 32.49
CA LEU A 252 6.06 5.47 33.63
C LEU A 252 7.16 5.91 34.61
#